data_AF-A0A219AE08-F1
#
_entry.id   AF-A0A219AE08-F1
#
_cell.length_a   1.000
_cell.length_b   1.000
_cell.length_c   1.000
_cell.angle_alpha   90.00
_cell.angle_beta   90.00
_cell.angle_gamma   90.00
#
_symmetry.space_group_name_H-M   'P 1'
#
loop_
_entity.id
_entity.type
_entity.pdbx_description
1 polymer ?
#
loop_
_entity_poly.entity_id
_entity_poly.type
_entity_poly.pdbx_seq_one_letter_code
_entity_poly.pdbx_strand_id
1 'polypeptide(L)'
;MKIKKLFYTIIFALILFSCKSRSITYNHTKIVKLQENGYSVFFDTLKINFKNFYSSKEQVNRITKNNRNKTINIKSKGNSNIIESENLKNKTIKNLSIPEFGLLIIDGYPVSSENLKTNVLIDLNSIKNIKILSKKNYQDKFPHLDLKGGIVILQTK
;
A
#
# COMPACT_ATOMS: atom_id res chain seq x y z
N MET A 1 -50.98 -17.96 13.01
CA MET A 1 -50.24 -16.72 13.36
C MET A 1 -48.82 -16.96 13.93
N LYS A 2 -48.53 -18.10 14.58
CA LYS A 2 -47.22 -18.39 15.21
C LYS A 2 -46.04 -18.61 14.25
N ILE A 3 -46.27 -19.25 13.09
CA ILE A 3 -45.22 -19.54 12.09
C ILE A 3 -44.68 -18.27 11.42
N LYS A 4 -45.56 -17.30 11.08
CA LYS A 4 -45.14 -16.01 10.50
C LYS A 4 -44.23 -15.24 11.46
N LYS A 5 -44.57 -15.18 12.76
CA LYS A 5 -43.73 -14.55 13.81
C LYS A 5 -42.35 -15.20 13.90
N LEU A 6 -42.28 -16.53 13.90
CA LEU A 6 -41.01 -17.27 13.95
C LEU A 6 -40.12 -16.98 12.72
N PHE A 7 -40.71 -16.91 11.54
CA PHE A 7 -39.99 -16.62 10.29
C PHE A 7 -39.37 -15.21 10.29
N TYR A 8 -40.11 -14.19 10.74
CA TYR A 8 -39.58 -12.84 10.91
C TYR A 8 -38.45 -12.78 11.95
N THR A 9 -38.52 -13.60 13.00
CA THR A 9 -37.47 -13.63 14.04
C THR A 9 -36.17 -14.22 13.49
N ILE A 10 -36.26 -15.27 12.67
CA ILE A 10 -35.11 -15.91 12.00
C ILE A 10 -34.46 -14.95 10.99
N ILE A 11 -35.27 -14.28 10.17
CA ILE A 11 -34.76 -13.28 9.20
C ILE A 11 -34.07 -12.12 9.93
N PHE A 12 -34.67 -11.62 11.01
CA PHE A 12 -34.09 -10.52 11.79
C PHE A 12 -32.77 -10.94 12.47
N ALA A 13 -32.71 -12.16 13.01
CA ALA A 13 -31.47 -12.71 13.56
C ALA A 13 -30.37 -12.85 12.49
N LEU A 14 -30.70 -13.37 11.30
CA LEU A 14 -29.74 -13.49 10.19
C LEU A 14 -29.17 -12.13 9.75
N ILE A 15 -30.00 -11.07 9.77
CA ILE A 15 -29.57 -9.70 9.44
C ILE A 15 -28.60 -9.16 10.51
N LEU A 16 -28.85 -9.43 11.79
CA LEU A 16 -27.97 -9.00 12.89
C LEU A 16 -26.61 -9.73 12.89
N PHE A 17 -26.59 -11.03 12.57
CA PHE A 17 -25.34 -11.82 12.53
C PHE A 17 -24.47 -11.56 11.28
N SER A 18 -25.02 -10.95 10.22
CA SER A 18 -24.29 -10.63 8.99
C SER A 18 -23.32 -9.44 9.14
N CYS A 19 -23.45 -8.65 10.21
CA CYS A 19 -22.66 -7.44 10.43
C CYS A 19 -21.39 -7.70 11.26
N LYS A 20 -20.48 -8.56 10.79
CA LYS A 20 -19.23 -8.87 11.51
C LYS A 20 -18.03 -8.17 10.89
N SER A 21 -17.61 -7.06 11.51
CA SER A 21 -16.26 -6.53 11.32
C SER A 21 -15.27 -7.40 12.11
N ARG A 22 -14.12 -7.76 11.51
CA ARG A 22 -13.09 -8.56 12.18
C ARG A 22 -11.70 -7.95 11.99
N SER A 23 -10.87 -8.07 13.03
CA SER A 23 -9.45 -7.76 12.91
C SER A 23 -8.75 -8.80 12.03
N ILE A 24 -7.80 -8.37 11.20
CA ILE A 24 -6.94 -9.24 10.40
C ILE A 24 -5.48 -8.81 10.55
N THR A 25 -4.56 -9.76 10.42
CA THR A 25 -3.12 -9.48 10.42
C THR A 25 -2.70 -8.83 9.10
N TYR A 26 -1.70 -7.94 9.16
CA TYR A 26 -1.05 -7.42 7.96
C TYR A 26 -0.44 -8.55 7.14
N ASN A 27 -0.90 -8.69 5.91
CA ASN A 27 -0.33 -9.58 4.89
C ASN A 27 -0.64 -8.97 3.53
N HIS A 28 0.42 -8.56 2.82
CA HIS A 28 0.28 -7.77 1.61
C HIS A 28 -0.53 -8.51 0.54
N THR A 29 -0.10 -9.73 0.19
CA THR A 29 -0.76 -10.58 -0.82
C THR A 29 -2.24 -10.83 -0.50
N LYS A 30 -2.58 -11.04 0.77
CA LYS A 30 -3.97 -11.29 1.18
C LYS A 30 -4.85 -10.05 1.01
N ILE A 31 -4.33 -8.87 1.32
CA ILE A 31 -5.07 -7.61 1.18
C ILE A 31 -5.27 -7.27 -0.30
N VAL A 32 -4.24 -7.44 -1.13
CA VAL A 32 -4.34 -7.28 -2.60
C VAL A 32 -5.42 -8.20 -3.17
N LYS A 33 -5.40 -9.50 -2.85
CA LYS A 33 -6.43 -10.44 -3.30
C LYS A 33 -7.85 -10.05 -2.86
N LEU A 34 -8.00 -9.50 -1.66
CA LEU A 34 -9.31 -9.02 -1.20
C LEU A 34 -9.75 -7.79 -2.00
N GLN A 35 -8.83 -6.88 -2.33
CA GLN A 35 -9.12 -5.72 -3.17
C GLN A 35 -9.53 -6.13 -4.58
N GLU A 36 -8.84 -7.09 -5.18
CA GLU A 36 -9.20 -7.71 -6.47
C GLU A 36 -10.59 -8.37 -6.42
N ASN A 37 -10.98 -8.92 -5.26
CA ASN A 37 -12.32 -9.47 -5.00
C ASN A 37 -13.37 -8.39 -4.65
N GLY A 38 -13.10 -7.12 -4.94
CA GLY A 38 -14.05 -6.02 -4.82
C GLY A 38 -14.11 -5.36 -3.45
N TYR A 39 -13.11 -5.55 -2.58
CA TYR A 39 -13.00 -4.77 -1.35
C TYR A 39 -12.38 -3.41 -1.61
N SER A 40 -12.93 -2.35 -1.02
CA SER A 40 -12.25 -1.05 -0.96
C SER A 40 -11.27 -1.03 0.20
N VAL A 41 -10.02 -0.62 -0.06
CA VAL A 41 -8.97 -0.52 0.96
C VAL A 41 -8.76 0.94 1.32
N PHE A 42 -8.79 1.24 2.61
CA PHE A 42 -8.53 2.55 3.18
C PHE A 42 -7.33 2.45 4.12
N PHE A 43 -6.41 3.40 3.99
CA PHE A 43 -5.31 3.60 4.93
C PHE A 43 -5.55 4.93 5.65
N ASP A 44 -5.73 4.84 6.96
CA ASP A 44 -6.34 5.87 7.80
C ASP A 44 -7.70 6.31 7.25
N THR A 45 -7.72 7.36 6.43
CA THR A 45 -8.92 7.87 5.72
C THR A 45 -8.78 7.84 4.21
N LEU A 46 -7.57 7.60 3.69
CA LEU A 46 -7.28 7.64 2.26
C LEU A 46 -7.66 6.31 1.61
N LYS A 47 -8.49 6.36 0.57
CA LYS A 47 -8.74 5.19 -0.28
C LYS A 47 -7.51 4.93 -1.13
N ILE A 48 -6.97 3.72 -1.09
CA ILE A 48 -5.71 3.38 -1.77
C ILE A 48 -5.84 2.15 -2.68
N ASN A 49 -5.03 2.13 -3.74
CA ASN A 49 -4.72 0.89 -4.45
C ASN A 49 -3.61 0.17 -3.67
N PHE A 50 -3.97 -0.84 -2.88
CA PHE A 50 -3.05 -1.51 -1.98
C PHE A 50 -1.92 -2.24 -2.74
N LYS A 51 -2.18 -2.69 -3.99
CA LYS A 51 -1.17 -3.30 -4.85
C LYS A 51 0.01 -2.36 -5.13
N ASN A 52 -0.25 -1.06 -5.19
CA ASN A 52 0.73 -0.02 -5.47
C ASN A 52 1.02 0.84 -4.23
N PHE A 53 0.69 0.35 -3.03
CA PHE A 53 0.92 1.07 -1.78
C PHE A 53 2.01 0.38 -0.96
N TYR A 54 3.08 1.11 -0.68
CA TYR A 54 4.24 0.60 0.04
C TYR A 54 4.30 1.20 1.44
N SER A 55 3.98 0.37 2.43
CA SER A 55 4.08 0.69 3.85
C SER A 55 4.50 -0.56 4.63
N SER A 56 5.36 -0.36 5.61
CA SER A 56 5.89 -1.36 6.53
C SER A 56 4.78 -1.83 7.47
N LYS A 57 4.79 -3.14 7.76
CA LYS A 57 3.95 -3.72 8.82
C LYS A 57 4.16 -3.02 10.16
N GLU A 58 5.37 -2.51 10.44
CA GLU A 58 5.68 -1.82 11.68
C GLU A 58 4.91 -0.51 11.83
N GLN A 59 4.55 0.15 10.73
CA GLN A 59 3.75 1.38 10.73
C GLN A 59 2.25 1.12 10.83
N VAL A 60 1.82 -0.14 10.76
CA VAL A 60 0.40 -0.52 10.87
C VAL A 60 0.04 -0.88 12.31
N ASN A 61 -0.96 -0.21 12.85
CA ASN A 61 -1.50 -0.47 14.18
C ASN A 61 -2.52 -1.62 14.14
N ARG A 62 -3.55 -1.47 13.31
CA ARG A 62 -4.63 -2.46 13.18
C ARG A 62 -5.21 -2.47 11.79
N ILE A 63 -5.76 -3.62 11.40
CA ILE A 63 -6.50 -3.77 10.15
C ILE A 63 -7.85 -4.39 10.46
N THR A 64 -8.92 -3.72 10.04
CA THR A 64 -10.29 -4.20 10.21
C THR A 64 -10.91 -4.48 8.86
N LYS A 65 -11.42 -5.71 8.69
CA LYS A 65 -12.20 -6.11 7.53
C LYS A 65 -13.69 -6.05 7.87
N ASN A 66 -14.46 -5.28 7.10
CA ASN A 66 -15.92 -5.26 7.15
C ASN A 66 -16.47 -5.99 5.93
N ASN A 67 -17.11 -7.14 6.14
CA ASN A 67 -17.66 -7.94 5.05
C ASN A 67 -18.95 -7.34 4.45
N ARG A 68 -19.74 -6.60 5.25
CA ARG A 68 -21.00 -6.00 4.81
C ARG A 68 -20.76 -4.89 3.81
N ASN A 69 -19.83 -3.98 4.13
CA ASN A 69 -19.50 -2.84 3.27
C ASN A 69 -18.39 -3.18 2.27
N LYS A 70 -17.85 -4.41 2.31
CA LYS A 70 -16.65 -4.83 1.59
C LYS A 70 -15.51 -3.80 1.73
N THR A 71 -15.17 -3.44 2.96
CA THR A 71 -14.07 -2.51 3.23
C THR A 71 -12.96 -3.13 4.07
N ILE A 72 -11.74 -2.70 3.84
CA ILE A 72 -10.56 -2.98 4.66
C ILE A 72 -10.03 -1.64 5.14
N ASN A 73 -10.05 -1.41 6.44
CA ASN A 73 -9.53 -0.19 7.06
C ASN A 73 -8.23 -0.52 7.76
N ILE A 74 -7.14 0.08 7.31
CA ILE A 74 -5.80 -0.03 7.87
C ILE A 74 -5.56 1.25 8.66
N LYS A 75 -5.27 1.16 9.95
CA LYS A 75 -4.94 2.32 10.78
C LYS A 75 -3.45 2.33 11.06
N SER A 76 -2.78 3.45 10.84
CA SER A 76 -1.36 3.61 11.13
C SER A 76 -1.11 3.74 12.65
N LYS A 77 0.14 3.48 13.09
CA LYS A 77 0.56 3.62 14.51
C LYS A 77 0.76 5.07 14.95
N GLY A 78 0.93 5.99 14.00
CA GLY A 78 1.15 7.42 14.25
C GLY A 78 0.64 8.24 13.08
N ASN A 79 1.25 9.40 12.82
CA ASN A 79 0.92 10.15 11.61
C ASN A 79 1.58 9.47 10.40
N SER A 80 0.76 9.11 9.41
CA SER A 80 1.26 8.60 8.14
C SER A 80 1.79 9.75 7.28
N ASN A 81 2.91 9.51 6.59
CA ASN A 81 3.51 10.49 5.69
C ASN A 81 3.54 9.91 4.28
N ILE A 82 2.36 9.85 3.68
CA ILE A 82 2.13 9.21 2.38
C ILE A 82 2.42 10.23 1.28
N ILE A 83 3.24 9.83 0.32
CA ILE A 83 3.52 10.60 -0.89
C ILE A 83 3.35 9.72 -2.12
N GLU A 84 3.13 10.36 -3.26
CA GLU A 84 3.28 9.70 -4.56
C GLU A 84 4.76 9.54 -4.91
N SER A 85 5.10 8.46 -5.62
CA SER A 85 6.48 8.18 -6.03
C SER A 85 7.10 9.30 -6.86
N GLU A 86 6.33 9.98 -7.72
CA GLU A 86 6.84 11.09 -8.52
C GLU A 86 7.35 12.27 -7.66
N ASN A 87 6.77 12.43 -6.47
CA ASN A 87 7.11 13.48 -5.52
C ASN A 87 8.32 13.10 -4.64
N LEU A 88 8.82 11.87 -4.77
CA LEU A 88 10.00 11.39 -4.06
C LEU A 88 11.24 12.23 -4.41
N LYS A 89 11.37 12.69 -5.66
CA LYS A 89 12.49 13.55 -6.11
C LYS A 89 12.53 14.90 -5.39
N ASN A 90 11.36 15.44 -5.04
CA ASN A 90 11.22 16.75 -4.41
C ASN A 90 11.39 16.69 -2.88
N LYS A 91 11.67 15.51 -2.32
CA LYS A 91 11.78 15.28 -0.88
C LYS A 91 13.21 14.92 -0.51
N THR A 92 13.77 15.66 0.44
CA THR A 92 14.98 15.24 1.13
C THR A 92 14.61 14.17 2.15
N ILE A 93 14.98 12.92 1.88
CA ILE A 93 14.78 11.82 2.83
C ILE A 93 16.13 11.48 3.43
N LYS A 94 16.26 11.58 4.76
CA LYS A 94 17.51 11.27 5.49
C LYS A 94 18.73 12.04 4.93
N ASN A 95 18.57 13.34 4.65
CA ASN A 95 19.60 14.21 4.07
C ASN A 95 20.10 13.81 2.67
N LEU A 96 19.41 12.89 1.99
CA LEU A 96 19.71 12.53 0.60
C LEU A 96 18.72 13.24 -0.33
N SER A 97 19.28 14.00 -1.28
CA SER A 97 18.51 14.50 -2.42
C SER A 97 18.30 13.38 -3.41
N ILE A 98 17.05 13.13 -3.77
CA ILE A 98 16.68 12.07 -4.71
C ILE A 98 16.67 12.69 -6.12
N PRO A 99 17.61 12.30 -7.00
CA PRO A 99 17.67 12.86 -8.35
C PRO A 99 16.48 12.37 -9.16
N GLU A 100 16.34 12.90 -10.38
CA GLU A 100 15.48 12.28 -11.37
C GLU A 100 15.86 10.79 -11.53
N PHE A 101 14.89 9.91 -11.28
CA PHE A 101 15.10 8.47 -11.32
C PHE A 101 14.33 7.85 -12.47
N GLY A 102 15.02 7.02 -13.25
CA GLY A 102 14.42 6.27 -14.36
C GLY A 102 13.91 4.90 -13.96
N LEU A 103 14.38 4.37 -12.83
CA LEU A 103 13.93 3.10 -12.25
C LEU A 103 13.82 3.22 -10.73
N LEU A 104 12.70 2.76 -10.19
CA LEU A 104 12.46 2.64 -8.76
C LEU A 104 12.34 1.15 -8.42
N ILE A 105 13.08 0.72 -7.40
CA ILE A 105 13.04 -0.64 -6.87
C ILE A 105 12.62 -0.54 -5.41
N ILE A 106 11.57 -1.24 -5.01
CA ILE A 106 11.11 -1.27 -3.62
C ILE A 106 11.14 -2.72 -3.13
N ASP A 107 11.85 -2.97 -2.03
CA ASP A 107 12.01 -4.29 -1.42
C ASP A 107 12.50 -5.38 -2.41
N GLY A 108 13.35 -4.97 -3.37
CA GLY A 108 13.91 -5.85 -4.40
C GLY A 108 13.06 -6.00 -5.66
N TYR A 109 11.84 -5.44 -5.70
CA TYR A 109 10.95 -5.52 -6.85
C TYR A 109 10.98 -4.21 -7.66
N PRO A 110 11.19 -4.27 -8.99
CA PRO A 110 11.09 -3.08 -9.83
C PRO A 110 9.64 -2.62 -9.91
N VAL A 111 9.43 -1.34 -9.66
CA VAL A 111 8.15 -0.67 -9.85
C VAL A 111 8.03 -0.29 -11.33
N SER A 112 7.02 -0.82 -12.02
CA SER A 112 6.91 -0.62 -13.47
C SER A 112 6.73 0.85 -13.84
N SER A 113 7.29 1.26 -14.97
CA SER A 113 7.30 2.65 -15.45
C SER A 113 5.91 3.25 -15.66
N GLU A 114 4.93 2.42 -16.04
CA GLU A 114 3.51 2.82 -16.13
C GLU A 114 2.93 3.19 -14.75
N ASN A 115 3.40 2.55 -13.68
CA ASN A 115 2.94 2.82 -12.31
C ASN A 115 3.68 3.99 -11.64
N LEU A 116 4.86 4.37 -12.13
CA LEU A 116 5.72 5.39 -11.50
C LEU A 116 5.15 6.81 -11.52
N LYS A 117 4.27 7.12 -12.46
CA LYS A 117 3.87 8.50 -12.71
C LYS A 117 2.82 9.03 -11.73
N THR A 118 1.89 8.21 -11.22
CA THR A 118 0.82 8.71 -10.33
C THR A 118 0.20 7.67 -9.39
N ASN A 119 0.52 6.38 -9.57
CA ASN A 119 -0.27 5.32 -8.93
C ASN A 119 0.44 4.64 -7.77
N VAL A 120 1.70 4.99 -7.51
CA VAL A 120 2.49 4.37 -6.45
C VAL A 120 2.56 5.31 -5.27
N LEU A 121 1.99 4.86 -4.16
CA LEU A 121 1.95 5.59 -2.90
C LEU A 121 2.96 4.95 -1.93
N ILE A 122 3.76 5.78 -1.28
CA ILE A 122 4.83 5.35 -0.38
C ILE A 122 4.64 6.07 0.95
N ASP A 123 4.58 5.31 2.04
CA ASP A 123 4.68 5.87 3.38
C ASP A 123 6.15 6.10 3.75
N LEU A 124 6.56 7.37 3.84
CA LEU A 124 7.93 7.74 4.13
C LEU A 124 8.43 7.22 5.49
N ASN A 125 7.52 7.07 6.46
CA ASN A 125 7.86 6.55 7.79
C ASN A 125 8.20 5.05 7.75
N SER A 126 7.83 4.37 6.68
CA SER A 126 8.12 2.97 6.43
C SER A 126 9.50 2.73 5.81
N ILE A 127 10.23 3.77 5.38
CA ILE A 127 11.52 3.61 4.71
C ILE A 127 12.64 3.31 5.72
N LYS A 128 13.24 2.14 5.58
CA LYS A 128 14.44 1.71 6.31
C LYS A 128 15.72 2.23 5.67
N ASN A 129 15.86 2.09 4.36
CA ASN A 129 17.07 2.46 3.64
C ASN A 129 16.76 3.00 2.24
N ILE A 130 17.62 3.90 1.75
CA ILE A 130 17.58 4.44 0.40
C ILE A 130 18.97 4.31 -0.18
N LYS A 131 19.09 3.64 -1.33
CA LYS A 131 20.32 3.58 -2.11
C LYS A 131 20.06 4.19 -3.48
N ILE A 132 20.93 5.10 -3.87
CA ILE A 132 20.84 5.79 -5.17
C ILE A 132 22.04 5.36 -6.01
N LEU A 133 21.78 4.85 -7.20
CA LEU A 133 22.79 4.61 -8.22
C LEU A 133 22.63 5.68 -9.28
N SER A 134 23.62 6.56 -9.36
CA SER A 134 23.71 7.55 -10.44
C SER A 134 23.87 6.85 -11.79
N LYS A 135 23.55 7.56 -12.87
CA LYS A 135 23.70 7.06 -14.25
C LYS A 135 25.11 6.53 -14.50
N LYS A 136 26.13 7.30 -14.13
CA LYS A 136 27.53 6.89 -14.20
C LYS A 136 27.78 5.55 -13.50
N ASN A 137 27.29 5.39 -12.27
CA ASN A 137 27.57 4.21 -11.46
C ASN A 137 26.94 2.92 -12.00
N TYR A 138 25.74 2.99 -12.60
CA TYR A 138 25.12 1.78 -13.15
C TYR A 138 25.55 1.49 -14.59
N GLN A 139 25.89 2.51 -15.39
CA GLN A 139 26.32 2.31 -16.78
C GLN A 139 27.63 1.50 -16.87
N ASP A 140 28.55 1.68 -15.93
CA ASP A 140 29.78 0.89 -15.86
C ASP A 140 29.51 -0.62 -15.71
N LYS A 141 28.39 -0.99 -15.07
CA LYS A 141 27.98 -2.38 -14.82
C LYS A 141 26.96 -2.90 -15.83
N PHE A 142 26.14 -2.01 -16.37
CA PHE A 142 25.03 -2.31 -17.26
C PHE A 142 25.03 -1.30 -18.43
N PRO A 143 26.00 -1.40 -19.35
CA PRO A 143 26.20 -0.39 -20.40
C PRO A 143 25.04 -0.29 -21.38
N HIS A 144 24.24 -1.35 -21.52
CA HIS A 144 23.06 -1.38 -22.38
C HIS A 144 21.80 -0.80 -21.73
N LEU A 145 21.82 -0.56 -20.41
CA LEU A 145 20.68 -0.01 -19.69
C LEU A 145 20.69 1.51 -19.84
N ASP A 146 19.86 2.06 -20.73
CA ASP A 146 19.70 3.51 -20.89
C ASP A 146 18.43 4.00 -20.21
N LEU A 147 18.56 4.48 -18.97
CA LEU A 147 17.47 5.11 -18.25
C LEU A 147 17.59 6.64 -18.35
N LYS A 148 16.43 7.32 -18.32
CA LYS A 148 16.36 8.79 -18.29
C LYS A 148 16.99 9.40 -17.04
N GLY A 149 17.15 8.61 -15.96
CA GLY A 149 17.71 9.06 -14.69
C GLY A 149 18.46 7.96 -13.94
N GLY A 150 18.65 8.16 -12.63
CA GLY A 150 19.27 7.18 -11.72
C GLY A 150 18.37 5.98 -11.40
N ILE A 151 18.93 4.99 -10.69
CA ILE A 151 18.17 3.91 -10.06
C ILE A 151 18.04 4.24 -8.57
N VAL A 152 16.80 4.28 -8.08
CA VAL A 152 16.50 4.47 -6.65
C VAL A 152 16.03 3.14 -6.09
N ILE A 153 16.69 2.68 -5.02
CA ILE A 153 16.38 1.44 -4.34
C ILE A 153 15.90 1.80 -2.92
N LEU A 154 14.64 1.54 -2.64
CA LEU A 154 14.03 1.70 -1.34
C LEU A 154 13.89 0.35 -0.65
N GLN A 155 14.22 0.31 0.63
CA GLN A 155 13.92 -0.81 1.51
C GLN A 155 12.97 -0.32 2.60
N THR A 156 11.86 -1.01 2.78
CA THR A 156 10.94 -0.75 3.88
C THR A 156 11.42 -1.43 5.17
N LYS A 157 10.85 -1.02 6.32
CA LYS A 157 11.15 -1.58 7.64
C LYS A 157 10.50 -2.95 7.83
#